data_AF-A0A2E6H5U4-F1
#
_entry.id   AF-A0A2E6H5U4-F1
#
_cell.length_a   1.000
_cell.length_b   1.000
_cell.length_c   1.000
_cell.angle_alpha   90.00
_cell.angle_beta   90.00
_cell.angle_gamma   90.00
#
_symmetry.space_group_name_H-M   'P 1'
#
loop_
_entity.id
_entity.type
_entity.pdbx_description
1 polymer ?
#
loop_
_entity_poly.entity_id
_entity_poly.type
_entity_poly.pdbx_seq_one_letter_code
_entity_poly.pdbx_strand_id
1 'polypeptide(L)' 'MQDNAKIGDLVKLKYPGLDENSTGIILDIFTLGSQAKWAHVLWSGDGNASEKVRDLRIVNDGKKE' A
#
# COMPACT_ATOMS: atom_id res chain seq x y z
N MET A 1 8.54 5.90 15.42
CA MET A 1 7.10 5.65 15.21
C MET A 1 6.98 4.80 13.95
N GLN A 2 6.25 3.68 13.97
CA GLN A 2 6.00 2.86 12.77
C GLN A 2 4.65 3.26 12.19
N ASP A 3 4.66 3.64 10.91
CA ASP A 3 3.55 4.24 10.18
C ASP A 3 2.38 3.26 9.98
N ASN A 4 1.19 3.66 10.44
CA ASN A 4 -0.07 3.00 10.14
C ASN A 4 -0.51 3.42 8.73
N ALA A 5 -0.40 2.53 7.75
CA ALA A 5 -1.05 2.71 6.46
C ALA A 5 -2.57 2.87 6.66
N LYS A 6 -3.18 3.77 5.89
CA LYS A 6 -4.60 4.11 5.93
C LYS A 6 -5.22 3.99 4.55
N ILE A 7 -6.54 3.81 4.53
CA ILE A 7 -7.33 3.90 3.30
C ILE A 7 -7.12 5.30 2.70
N GLY A 8 -6.85 5.33 1.39
CA GLY A 8 -6.51 6.54 0.64
C GLY A 8 -5.02 6.85 0.57
N ASP A 9 -4.15 6.16 1.32
CA ASP A 9 -2.70 6.38 1.21
C ASP A 9 -2.19 5.91 -0.16
N LEU A 10 -1.34 6.77 -0.76
CA LEU A 10 -0.51 6.38 -1.89
C LEU A 10 0.66 5.54 -1.40
N VAL A 11 0.87 4.39 -2.04
CA VAL A 11 1.85 3.38 -1.66
C VAL A 11 2.68 2.89 -2.84
N LYS A 12 3.86 2.35 -2.54
CA LYS A 12 4.73 1.56 -3.41
C LYS A 12 5.07 0.24 -2.75
N LEU A 13 5.40 -0.79 -3.52
CA LEU A 13 5.96 -2.02 -2.96
C LEU A 13 7.36 -1.77 -2.39
N LYS A 14 7.67 -2.42 -1.27
CA LYS A 14 9.04 -2.43 -0.70
C LYS A 14 10.01 -3.31 -1.49
N TYR A 15 9.49 -4.27 -2.24
CA TYR A 15 10.28 -5.24 -2.99
C TYR A 15 10.02 -5.09 -4.50
N PRO A 16 11.06 -5.19 -5.35
CA PRO A 16 10.93 -5.07 -6.79
C PRO A 16 10.22 -6.31 -7.33
N GLY A 17 9.01 -6.13 -7.82
CA GLY A 17 8.17 -7.21 -8.36
C GLY A 17 7.10 -6.64 -9.28
N LEU A 18 6.53 -5.50 -8.88
CA LEU A 18 5.95 -4.51 -9.79
C LEU A 18 7.04 -3.50 -10.15
N ASP A 19 6.92 -2.88 -11.33
CA ASP A 19 7.77 -1.76 -11.77
C ASP A 19 8.07 -0.84 -10.57
N GLU A 20 9.33 -0.53 -10.29
CA GLU A 20 9.75 0.26 -9.12
C GLU A 20 9.08 1.65 -9.07
N ASN A 21 8.49 2.07 -10.20
CA ASN A 21 7.72 3.29 -10.33
C ASN A 21 6.21 3.12 -10.15
N SER A 22 5.68 1.90 -10.12
CA SER A 22 4.25 1.64 -9.92
C SER A 22 3.81 2.13 -8.54
N THR A 23 2.87 3.07 -8.55
CA THR A 23 2.17 3.55 -7.36
C THR A 23 0.79 2.93 -7.29
N GLY A 24 0.32 2.74 -6.07
CA GLY A 24 -1.04 2.26 -5.81
C GLY A 24 -1.72 3.07 -4.73
N ILE A 25 -3.03 2.98 -4.66
CA ILE A 25 -3.84 3.58 -3.60
C ILE A 25 -4.52 2.50 -2.77
N ILE A 26 -4.46 2.62 -1.44
CA ILE A 26 -5.16 1.69 -0.55
C ILE A 26 -6.66 1.98 -0.62
N LEU A 27 -7.44 0.98 -1.03
CA LEU A 27 -8.90 1.04 -1.09
C LEU A 27 -9.54 0.52 0.20
N ASP A 28 -8.93 -0.48 0.83
CA ASP A 28 -9.45 -1.14 2.03
C ASP A 28 -8.33 -1.81 2.82
N ILE A 29 -8.51 -2.00 4.12
CA ILE A 29 -7.55 -2.68 5.01
C ILE A 29 -8.30 -3.72 5.83
N PHE A 30 -7.87 -4.98 5.72
CA PHE A 30 -8.47 -6.11 6.42
C PHE A 30 -7.40 -6.96 7.11
N THR A 31 -7.84 -7.86 7.99
CA THR A 31 -6.96 -8.79 8.70
C THR A 31 -7.28 -10.21 8.25
N LEU A 32 -6.25 -10.96 7.83
CA LEU A 32 -6.39 -12.35 7.44
C LEU A 32 -5.72 -13.24 8.51
N GLY A 33 -6.50 -14.13 9.13
CA GLY A 33 -6.00 -15.09 10.12
C GLY A 33 -5.40 -14.44 11.38
N SER A 34 -4.26 -14.95 11.84
CA SER A 34 -3.66 -14.63 13.14
C SER A 34 -2.90 -13.29 13.17
N GLN A 35 -3.57 -12.19 12.82
CA GLN A 35 -3.11 -10.78 12.95
C GLN A 35 -2.32 -10.18 11.77
N ALA A 36 -2.23 -10.84 10.62
CA ALA A 36 -1.61 -10.23 9.44
C ALA A 36 -2.56 -9.19 8.81
N LYS A 37 -2.14 -7.92 8.77
CA LYS A 37 -2.86 -6.85 8.07
C LYS A 37 -2.56 -6.88 6.57
N TRP A 38 -3.61 -6.85 5.77
CA TRP A 38 -3.60 -6.78 4.32
C TRP A 38 -4.37 -5.55 3.84
N ALA A 39 -4.06 -5.10 2.64
CA ALA A 39 -4.71 -3.98 1.99
C ALA A 39 -5.12 -4.38 0.58
N HIS A 40 -6.32 -3.96 0.18
CA HIS A 40 -6.68 -3.90 -1.23
C HIS A 40 -6.04 -2.65 -1.81
N VAL A 41 -5.21 -2.82 -2.84
CA VAL A 41 -4.48 -1.74 -3.50
C VAL A 41 -4.91 -1.71 -4.96
N LEU A 42 -5.32 -0.53 -5.44
CA LEU A 42 -5.47 -0.27 -6.87
C LEU A 42 -4.14 0.25 -7.40
N TRP A 43 -3.45 -0.57 -8.18
CA TRP A 43 -2.18 -0.25 -8.84
C TRP A 43 -2.42 0.48 -10.16
N SER A 44 -1.61 1.51 -10.42
CA SER A 44 -1.63 2.24 -11.69
C SER A 44 -1.11 1.34 -12.82
N GLY A 45 -2.02 0.78 -13.63
CA GLY A 45 -1.70 -0.03 -14.81
C GLY A 45 -2.00 -1.52 -14.67
N ASP A 46 -2.01 -2.04 -13.44
CA ASP A 46 -2.19 -3.48 -13.16
C ASP A 46 -3.54 -3.82 -12.49
N GLY A 47 -4.33 -2.81 -12.10
CA GLY A 47 -5.64 -3.01 -11.50
C GLY A 47 -5.58 -3.32 -10.00
N ASN A 48 -6.56 -4.07 -9.49
CA ASN A 48 -6.70 -4.34 -8.06
C ASN A 48 -5.91 -5.57 -7.61
N ALA A 49 -5.12 -5.44 -6.55
CA ALA A 49 -4.40 -6.54 -5.90
C ALA A 49 -4.51 -6.46 -4.37
N SER A 50 -4.26 -7.60 -3.69
CA SER A 50 -4.19 -7.66 -2.24
C SER A 50 -2.74 -7.75 -1.80
N GLU A 51 -2.31 -6.82 -0.95
CA GLU A 51 -0.93 -6.70 -0.51
C GLU A 51 -0.83 -6.72 1.00
N LYS A 52 0.24 -7.30 1.55
CA LYS A 52 0.49 -7.22 2.98
C LYS A 52 0.86 -5.78 3.31
N VAL A 53 0.19 -5.19 4.31
CA VAL A 53 0.44 -3.80 4.72
C VAL A 53 1.91 -3.56 5.08
N ARG A 54 2.56 -4.57 5.67
CA ARG A 54 3.99 -4.49 6.03
C ARG A 54 4.93 -4.40 4.82
N ASP A 55 4.49 -4.86 3.65
CA ASP A 55 5.25 -4.88 2.40
C ASP A 55 5.00 -3.62 1.56
N LEU A 56 4.08 -2.75 2.00
CA LEU A 56 3.80 -1.44 1.42
C LEU A 56 4.66 -0.35 2.07
N ARG A 57 5.13 0.58 1.24
CA ARG A 57 5.78 1.83 1.64
C ARG A 57 4.85 2.98 1.28
N ILE A 58 4.44 3.77 2.27
CA ILE A 58 3.66 4.99 2.06
C ILE A 58 4.54 6.01 1.33
N VAL A 59 4.04 6.54 0.22
CA VAL A 59 4.72 7.50 -0.66
C VAL A 59 4.46 8.94 -0.21
N ASN A 60 3.49 9.14 0.68
CA ASN A 60 3.04 10.45 1.13
C ASN A 60 4.17 11.27 1.79
N ASP A 61 4.82 12.17 1.04
CA ASP A 61 5.29 13.46 1.57
C ASP A 61 4.25 14.50 1.17
N GLY A 62 3.06 14.37 1.74
CA GLY A 62 2.04 15.41 1.72
C GLY A 62 2.47 16.61 2.57
N LYS A 63 3.69 17.12 2.34
CA LYS A 63 4.01 18.51 2.64
C LYS A 63 2.95 19.34 1.95
N LYS A 64 2.04 19.85 2.77
CA LYS A 64 1.41 21.13 2.52
C LYS A 64 2.56 22.12 2.32
N GLU A 65 2.84 22.45 1.08
CA GLU A 65 3.09 23.85 0.73
C GLU A 65 1.76 24.48 0.34
#